data_AF-A0A182K2J0-F1
#
_entry.id   AF-A0A182K2J0-F1
#
_cell.length_a   1.000
_cell.length_b   1.000
_cell.length_c   1.000
_cell.angle_alpha   90.00
_cell.angle_beta   90.00
_cell.angle_gamma   90.00
#
_symmetry.space_group_name_H-M   'P 1'
#
loop_
_entity.id
_entity.type
_entity.pdbx_description
1 polymer ?
#
loop_
_entity_poly.entity_id
_entity_poly.type
_entity_poly.pdbx_seq_one_letter_code
_entity_poly.pdbx_strand_id
1 'polypeptide(L)'
;MGRKYYCDYCDKRIQNDYSIIKQHNIGLPHLRAKAEYFDQFKSMEEVLAEVKYKPPCRSLKDGSDCLFGVLCRYRHFTSEQICQMEHLVNRTKEPSQKRSERLRKYLRNVKVRSDLFVKKRFDKTEVEKLPASMSLFENSMT
;
A
#
# COMPACT_ATOMS: atom_id res chain seq x y z
N MET A 1 13.13 36.78 25.75
CA MET A 1 13.73 36.03 24.62
C MET A 1 12.68 35.07 24.07
N GLY A 2 12.21 35.29 22.85
CA GLY A 2 11.15 34.46 22.25
C GLY A 2 11.61 33.02 21.99
N ARG A 3 10.70 32.05 22.13
CA ARG A 3 10.98 30.64 21.79
C ARG A 3 11.34 30.56 20.31
N LYS A 4 12.44 29.88 19.96
CA LYS A 4 12.83 29.60 18.57
C LYS A 4 12.14 28.31 18.10
N TYR A 5 11.75 28.25 16.84
CA TYR A 5 11.23 27.03 16.21
C TYR A 5 12.41 26.14 15.81
N TYR A 6 12.33 24.84 16.08
CA TYR A 6 13.31 23.85 15.65
C TYR A 6 12.72 22.99 14.54
N CYS A 7 13.45 22.82 13.44
CA CYS A 7 13.06 21.91 12.36
C CYS A 7 13.90 20.64 12.44
N ASP A 8 13.25 19.50 12.69
CA ASP A 8 13.93 18.19 12.82
C ASP A 8 14.55 17.69 11.51
N TYR A 9 14.02 18.09 10.36
CA TYR A 9 14.61 17.71 9.07
C TYR A 9 15.90 18.46 8.77
N CYS A 10 15.97 19.74 9.17
CA CYS A 10 17.07 20.62 8.82
C CYS A 10 18.10 20.80 9.94
N ASP A 11 17.81 20.29 11.14
CA ASP A 11 18.54 20.51 12.39
C ASP A 11 18.86 21.99 12.68
N LYS A 12 17.91 22.88 12.36
CA LYS A 12 18.08 24.33 12.46
C LYS A 12 17.05 24.96 13.39
N ARG A 13 17.53 25.90 14.21
CA ARG A 13 16.70 26.79 15.03
C ARG A 13 16.44 28.08 14.25
N ILE A 14 15.19 28.33 13.88
CA ILE A 14 14.73 29.56 13.21
C ILE A 14 13.83 30.38 14.14
N GLN A 15 13.58 31.62 13.76
CA GLN A 15 12.67 32.49 14.50
C GLN A 15 11.24 31.94 14.40
N ASN A 16 10.53 31.92 15.53
CA ASN A 16 9.16 31.38 15.61
C ASN A 16 8.12 32.41 15.12
N ASP A 17 8.24 32.75 13.85
CA ASP A 17 7.27 33.55 13.09
C ASP A 17 6.69 32.64 12.00
N TYR A 18 5.36 32.65 11.87
CA TYR A 18 4.67 31.86 10.86
C TYR A 18 5.20 32.10 9.44
N SER A 19 5.49 33.35 9.08
CA SER A 19 5.98 33.71 7.75
C SER A 19 7.35 33.10 7.47
N ILE A 20 8.22 33.12 8.48
CA ILE A 20 9.58 32.55 8.40
C ILE A 20 9.51 31.02 8.34
N ILE A 21 8.67 30.39 9.18
CA ILE A 21 8.48 28.94 9.17
C ILE A 21 7.91 28.48 7.82
N LYS A 22 6.94 29.20 7.27
CA LYS A 22 6.36 28.89 5.95
C LYS A 22 7.41 28.98 4.84
N GLN A 23 8.22 30.04 4.81
CA GLN A 23 9.32 30.16 3.85
C GLN A 23 10.36 29.06 4.02
N HIS A 24 10.71 28.70 5.26
CA HIS A 24 11.62 27.60 5.56
C HIS A 24 11.12 26.27 4.98
N ASN A 25 9.84 25.94 5.19
CA ASN A 25 9.25 24.66 4.76
C ASN A 25 9.15 24.53 3.23
N ILE A 26 9.02 25.64 2.50
CA ILE A 26 8.98 25.67 1.03
C ILE A 26 10.40 25.72 0.45
N GLY A 27 11.39 26.10 1.25
CA GLY A 27 12.77 26.20 0.83
C GLY A 27 13.35 24.87 0.35
N LEU A 28 14.12 24.93 -0.74
CA LEU A 28 14.80 23.76 -1.32
C LEU A 28 15.62 22.94 -0.30
N PRO A 29 16.35 23.54 0.66
CA PRO A 29 17.08 22.76 1.66
C PRO A 29 16.16 21.88 2.53
N HIS A 30 15.01 22.42 2.95
CA HIS A 30 14.03 21.66 3.73
C HIS A 30 13.40 20.55 2.90
N LEU A 31 12.97 20.86 1.67
CA LEU A 31 12.39 19.86 0.78
C LEU A 31 13.37 18.71 0.49
N ARG A 32 14.66 19.02 0.30
CA ARG A 32 15.70 18.01 0.13
C ARG A 32 15.87 17.16 1.38
N ALA A 33 16.08 17.78 2.55
CA ALA A 33 16.29 17.04 3.79
C ALA A 33 15.08 16.17 4.17
N LYS A 34 13.87 16.70 3.95
CA LYS A 34 12.62 15.94 4.10
C LYS A 34 12.58 14.74 3.15
N ALA A 35 12.92 14.92 1.89
CA ALA A 35 12.95 13.82 0.92
C ALA A 35 14.01 12.76 1.31
N GLU A 36 15.20 13.17 1.73
CA GLU A 36 16.27 12.27 2.19
C GLU A 36 15.84 11.44 3.40
N TYR A 37 15.11 12.05 4.34
CA TYR A 37 14.56 11.34 5.48
C TYR A 37 13.58 10.24 5.03
N PHE A 38 12.60 10.57 4.18
CA PHE A 38 11.62 9.58 3.72
C PHE A 38 12.21 8.49 2.81
N ASP A 39 13.26 8.81 2.05
CA ASP A 39 13.92 7.85 1.16
C ASP A 39 14.52 6.66 1.94
N GLN A 40 14.95 6.87 3.19
CA GLN A 40 15.49 5.83 4.06
C GLN A 40 14.44 4.79 4.50
N PHE A 41 13.16 5.17 4.50
CA PHE A 41 12.06 4.29 4.89
C PHE A 41 11.40 3.60 3.70
N LYS A 42 11.81 3.93 2.46
CA LYS A 42 11.26 3.27 1.29
C LYS A 42 11.71 1.82 1.23
N SER A 43 10.75 0.95 0.94
CA SER A 43 11.04 -0.44 0.66
C SER A 43 11.74 -0.59 -0.71
N MET A 44 12.51 -1.67 -0.88
CA MET A 44 13.17 -1.97 -2.15
C MET A 44 12.16 -2.08 -3.31
N GLU A 45 10.93 -2.50 -3.04
CA GLU A 45 9.86 -2.60 -4.04
C GLU A 45 9.40 -1.22 -4.54
N GLU A 46 9.24 -0.26 -3.62
CA GLU A 46 8.84 1.11 -3.93
C GLU A 46 9.95 1.82 -4.71
N VAL A 47 11.21 1.67 -4.27
CA VAL A 47 12.37 2.23 -4.98
C VAL A 47 12.45 1.68 -6.40
N LEU A 48 12.26 0.36 -6.59
CA LEU A 48 12.22 -0.24 -7.92
C LEU A 48 11.11 0.33 -8.79
N ALA A 49 9.89 0.45 -8.26
CA ALA A 49 8.76 0.97 -9.01
C ALA A 49 9.01 2.41 -9.50
N GLU A 50 9.65 3.23 -8.67
CA GLU A 50 10.06 4.59 -9.05
C GLU A 50 11.17 4.62 -10.09
N VAL A 51 12.17 3.74 -9.96
CA VAL A 51 13.43 3.79 -10.72
C VAL A 51 13.32 3.10 -12.09
N LYS A 52 12.54 2.04 -12.19
CA LYS A 52 12.49 1.12 -13.36
C LYS A 52 12.24 1.85 -14.68
N TYR A 53 11.29 2.79 -14.68
CA TYR A 53 10.86 3.51 -15.88
C TYR A 53 11.56 4.86 -16.07
N LYS A 54 12.40 5.29 -15.13
CA LYS A 54 13.12 6.57 -15.22
C LYS A 54 14.35 6.42 -16.14
N PRO A 55 14.63 7.41 -16.99
CA PRO A 55 15.88 7.44 -17.74
C PRO A 55 17.10 7.61 -16.81
N PRO A 56 18.27 7.06 -17.15
CA PRO A 56 19.48 7.17 -16.33
C PRO A 56 19.95 8.63 -16.24
N CYS A 57 20.41 9.02 -15.04
CA CYS A 57 20.97 10.34 -14.80
C CYS A 57 22.26 10.54 -15.59
N ARG A 58 22.52 11.78 -16.01
CA ARG A 58 23.78 12.13 -16.68
C ARG A 58 24.99 11.92 -15.75
N SER A 59 24.89 12.34 -14.49
CA SER A 59 25.94 12.16 -13.49
C SER A 59 26.33 10.69 -13.27
N LEU A 60 25.37 9.77 -13.43
CA LEU A 60 25.64 8.32 -13.37
C LEU A 60 26.51 7.85 -14.54
N LYS A 61 26.35 8.44 -15.73
CA LYS A 61 27.19 8.13 -16.90
C LYS A 61 28.59 8.72 -16.76
N ASP A 62 28.65 9.93 -16.25
CA ASP A 62 29.91 10.69 -16.09
C ASP A 62 30.68 10.24 -14.83
N GLY A 63 30.07 9.41 -13.97
CA GLY A 63 30.67 8.94 -12.70
C GLY A 63 30.84 10.05 -11.65
N SER A 64 30.10 11.15 -11.79
CA SER A 64 30.16 12.32 -10.91
C SER A 64 29.00 12.33 -9.92
N ASP A 65 29.15 13.11 -8.85
CA ASP A 65 28.08 13.30 -7.89
C ASP A 65 26.94 14.13 -8.49
N CYS A 66 25.71 13.67 -8.30
CA CYS A 66 24.52 14.37 -8.78
C CYS A 66 24.17 15.53 -7.85
N LEU A 67 24.23 16.76 -8.38
CA LEU A 67 23.88 17.99 -7.64
C LEU A 67 22.42 18.00 -7.14
N PHE A 68 21.52 17.24 -7.78
CA PHE A 68 20.11 17.16 -7.42
C PHE A 68 19.82 16.15 -6.30
N GLY A 69 20.72 15.19 -6.06
CA GLY A 69 20.56 14.17 -5.01
C GLY A 69 19.23 13.41 -5.13
N VAL A 70 18.52 13.24 -4.02
CA VAL A 70 17.21 12.55 -3.95
C VAL A 70 16.09 13.23 -4.73
N LEU A 71 16.24 14.52 -5.06
CA LEU A 71 15.26 15.26 -5.85
C LEU A 71 15.49 15.09 -7.36
N CYS A 72 16.46 14.28 -7.76
CA CYS A 72 16.75 14.06 -9.17
C CYS A 72 15.57 13.36 -9.86
N ARG A 73 15.19 13.87 -11.02
CA ARG A 73 14.13 13.28 -11.86
C ARG A 73 14.57 11.98 -12.54
N TYR A 74 15.87 11.79 -12.69
CA TYR A 74 16.49 10.65 -13.35
C TYR A 74 16.91 9.59 -12.34
N ARG A 75 17.12 8.35 -12.80
CA ARG A 75 17.59 7.29 -11.90
C ARG A 75 19.11 7.34 -11.68
N HIS A 76 19.52 7.03 -10.45
CA HIS A 76 20.93 6.85 -10.06
C HIS A 76 21.34 5.37 -9.96
N PHE A 77 20.59 4.48 -10.61
CA PHE A 77 20.87 3.06 -10.66
C PHE A 77 21.21 2.62 -12.08
N THR A 78 22.22 1.76 -12.19
CA THR A 78 22.57 1.08 -13.43
C THR A 78 21.52 0.03 -13.78
N SER A 79 21.46 -0.36 -15.06
CA SER A 79 20.52 -1.40 -15.51
C SER A 79 20.75 -2.73 -14.79
N GLU A 80 22.00 -3.07 -14.49
CA GLU A 80 22.36 -4.28 -13.75
C GLU A 80 21.85 -4.25 -12.31
N GLN A 81 22.03 -3.13 -11.60
CA GLN A 81 21.51 -2.96 -10.24
C GLN A 81 19.99 -3.10 -10.20
N ILE A 82 19.28 -2.56 -11.19
CA ILE A 82 17.81 -2.67 -11.26
C ILE A 82 17.40 -4.13 -11.47
N CYS A 83 18.07 -4.84 -12.38
CA CYS A 83 17.84 -6.27 -12.60
C CYS A 83 18.06 -7.08 -11.31
N GLN A 84 19.15 -6.82 -10.59
CA GLN A 84 19.45 -7.47 -9.31
C GLN A 84 18.36 -7.19 -8.27
N MET A 85 17.95 -5.94 -8.12
CA MET A 85 16.87 -5.56 -7.22
C MET A 85 15.56 -6.26 -7.59
N GLU A 86 15.20 -6.33 -8.88
CA GLU A 86 14.01 -7.06 -9.36
C GLU A 86 14.05 -8.53 -8.98
N HIS A 87 15.21 -9.19 -9.15
CA HIS A 87 15.39 -10.57 -8.73
C HIS A 87 15.21 -10.75 -7.21
N LEU A 88 15.77 -9.86 -6.40
CA LEU A 88 15.62 -9.91 -4.94
C LEU A 88 14.16 -9.77 -4.52
N VAL A 89 13.44 -8.79 -5.08
CA VAL A 89 12.02 -8.56 -4.79
C VAL A 89 11.14 -9.72 -5.26
N ASN A 90 11.43 -10.32 -6.41
CA ASN A 90 10.67 -11.48 -6.85
C ASN A 90 10.90 -12.67 -5.90
N ARG A 91 12.13 -12.92 -5.45
CA ARG A 91 12.44 -14.00 -4.51
C ARG A 91 11.73 -13.85 -3.16
N THR A 92 11.56 -12.63 -2.66
CA THR A 92 10.83 -12.39 -1.41
C THR A 92 9.31 -12.53 -1.58
N LYS A 93 8.77 -12.21 -2.77
CA LYS A 93 7.34 -12.33 -3.08
C LYS A 93 6.88 -13.76 -3.33
N GLU A 94 7.71 -14.60 -3.94
CA GLU A 94 7.44 -16.02 -4.24
C GLU A 94 6.76 -16.81 -3.11
N PRO A 95 7.30 -16.86 -1.87
CA PRO A 95 6.68 -17.62 -0.78
C PRO A 95 5.33 -17.03 -0.34
N SER A 96 5.22 -15.69 -0.32
CA SER A 96 3.98 -15.00 0.02
C SER A 96 2.88 -15.27 -1.02
N GLN A 97 3.24 -15.21 -2.30
CA GLN A 97 2.34 -15.50 -3.41
C GLN A 97 1.85 -16.96 -3.35
N LYS A 98 2.75 -17.94 -3.17
CA LYS A 98 2.37 -19.36 -3.01
C LYS A 98 1.42 -19.60 -1.84
N ARG A 99 1.65 -18.94 -0.70
CA ARG A 99 0.75 -18.98 0.45
C ARG A 99 -0.62 -18.40 0.11
N SER A 100 -0.65 -17.24 -0.55
CA SER A 100 -1.89 -16.57 -0.96
C SER A 100 -2.69 -17.40 -1.98
N GLU A 101 -2.01 -18.08 -2.91
CA GLU A 101 -2.62 -18.91 -3.94
C GLU A 101 -3.24 -20.17 -3.35
N ARG A 102 -2.54 -20.84 -2.41
CA ARG A 102 -3.09 -21.96 -1.65
C ARG A 102 -4.37 -21.57 -0.92
N LEU A 103 -4.37 -20.42 -0.24
CA LEU A 103 -5.55 -19.90 0.43
C LEU A 103 -6.68 -19.63 -0.58
N ARG A 104 -6.40 -18.96 -1.70
CA ARG A 104 -7.39 -18.73 -2.77
C ARG A 104 -7.98 -20.04 -3.31
N LYS A 105 -7.19 -21.08 -3.49
CA LYS A 105 -7.66 -22.40 -3.94
C LYS A 105 -8.61 -23.04 -2.93
N TYR A 106 -8.28 -22.98 -1.64
CA TYR A 106 -9.14 -23.47 -0.56
C TYR A 106 -10.46 -22.68 -0.47
N LEU A 107 -10.37 -21.35 -0.58
CA LEU A 107 -11.52 -20.45 -0.50
C LEU A 107 -12.42 -20.46 -1.74
N ARG A 108 -11.96 -21.00 -2.89
CA ARG A 108 -12.64 -20.94 -4.19
C ARG A 108 -14.11 -21.37 -4.13
N ASN A 109 -14.39 -22.43 -3.38
CA ASN A 109 -15.73 -23.03 -3.30
C ASN A 109 -16.43 -22.76 -1.96
N VAL A 110 -15.82 -21.97 -1.06
CA VAL A 110 -16.36 -21.77 0.29
C VAL A 110 -17.76 -21.16 0.24
N LYS A 111 -17.98 -20.14 -0.60
CA LYS A 111 -19.29 -19.52 -0.79
C LYS A 111 -20.35 -20.50 -1.27
N VAL A 112 -20.04 -21.28 -2.31
CA VAL A 112 -20.97 -22.29 -2.84
C VAL A 112 -21.29 -23.35 -1.77
N ARG A 113 -20.28 -23.78 -0.99
CA ARG A 113 -20.45 -24.78 0.08
C ARG A 113 -21.29 -24.23 1.24
N SER A 114 -21.08 -22.98 1.64
CA SER A 114 -21.88 -22.32 2.68
C SER A 114 -23.33 -22.14 2.21
N ASP A 115 -23.54 -21.71 0.97
CA ASP A 115 -24.88 -21.49 0.42
C ASP A 115 -25.66 -22.81 0.35
N LEU A 116 -25.02 -23.89 -0.12
CA LEU A 116 -25.61 -25.24 -0.11
C LEU A 116 -25.91 -25.75 1.30
N PHE A 117 -25.05 -25.45 2.27
CA PHE A 117 -25.28 -25.84 3.67
C PHE A 117 -26.48 -25.13 4.27
N VAL A 118 -26.61 -23.81 4.04
CA VAL A 118 -27.76 -23.00 4.50
C VAL A 118 -29.04 -23.52 3.84
N LYS A 119 -29.06 -23.70 2.52
CA LYS A 119 -30.21 -24.26 1.79
C LYS A 119 -30.64 -25.62 2.35
N LYS A 120 -29.72 -26.57 2.51
CA LYS A 120 -30.06 -27.91 3.05
C LYS A 120 -30.63 -27.89 4.47
N ARG A 121 -30.27 -26.90 5.29
CA ARG A 121 -30.63 -26.85 6.71
C ARG A 121 -31.89 -26.03 6.97
N PHE A 122 -32.11 -24.97 6.19
CA PHE A 122 -33.20 -24.03 6.38
C PHE A 122 -34.31 -24.15 5.32
N ASP A 123 -34.04 -24.69 4.11
CA ASP A 123 -35.10 -24.96 3.12
C ASP A 123 -35.85 -26.29 3.42
N LYS A 124 -35.43 -27.05 4.44
CA LYS A 124 -36.05 -28.34 4.80
C LYS A 124 -37.16 -28.24 5.86
N THR A 125 -37.59 -27.03 6.19
CA THR A 125 -38.72 -26.79 7.08
C THR A 125 -39.43 -25.51 6.66
N GLU A 126 -40.30 -25.58 5.67
CA GLU A 126 -41.47 -24.69 5.49
C GLU A 126 -42.45 -25.26 4.43
N VAL A 127 -42.48 -26.58 4.18
CA VAL A 127 -43.48 -27.16 3.23
C VAL A 127 -44.18 -28.43 3.73
N GLU A 128 -43.70 -29.14 4.77
CA GLU A 128 -44.30 -30.44 5.17
C GLU A 128 -44.64 -30.61 6.66
N LYS A 129 -44.75 -29.52 7.45
CA LYS A 129 -45.15 -29.64 8.86
C LYS A 129 -46.16 -28.60 9.33
N LEU A 130 -47.23 -28.40 8.58
CA LEU A 130 -48.49 -28.02 9.21
C LEU A 130 -49.43 -29.23 9.17
N PRO A 131 -49.85 -29.76 10.33
CA PRO A 131 -50.83 -30.83 10.34
C PRO A 131 -52.13 -30.34 9.69
N ALA A 132 -52.81 -31.23 8.96
CA ALA A 132 -54.06 -30.96 8.25
C ALA A 132 -55.18 -30.36 9.14
N SER A 133 -55.02 -30.40 10.47
CA SER A 133 -55.91 -29.76 11.43
C SER A 133 -55.84 -28.23 11.48
N MET A 134 -54.85 -27.60 10.82
CA MET A 134 -54.66 -26.13 10.84
C MET A 134 -55.05 -25.44 9.52
N SER A 135 -55.49 -26.18 8.50
CA SER A 135 -55.95 -25.61 7.21
C SER A 135 -57.48 -25.37 7.13
N LEU A 136 -58.20 -25.47 8.25
CA LEU A 136 -59.67 -25.33 8.30
C LEU A 136 -60.16 -24.14 9.15
N PHE A 137 -59.37 -23.07 9.24
CA PHE A 137 -59.76 -21.85 9.99
C PHE A 137 -59.80 -20.57 9.16
N GLU A 138 -59.90 -20.67 7.83
CA GLU A 138 -60.06 -19.48 6.95
C GLU A 138 -61.42 -19.40 6.23
N ASN A 139 -62.34 -20.34 6.45
CA ASN A 139 -63.67 -20.33 5.80
C ASN A 139 -64.83 -20.00 6.76
N SER A 140 -64.61 -19.25 7.83
CA SER A 140 -65.70 -18.84 8.75
C SER A 140 -65.80 -17.34 9.03
N MET A 141 -65.23 -16.48 8.19
CA MET A 141 -65.47 -15.02 8.24
C MET A 141 -65.87 -14.44 6.87
N THR A 142 -66.93 -15.01 6.30
CA THR A 142 -67.83 -14.31 5.36
C THR A 142 -69.25 -14.46 5.86
#